data_AF-A0AAP0DV63-F1
#
_entry.id   AF-A0AAP0DV63-F1
#
_cell.length_a   1.000
_cell.length_b   1.000
_cell.length_c   1.000
_cell.angle_alpha   90.00
_cell.angle_beta   90.00
_cell.angle_gamma   90.00
#
_symmetry.space_group_name_H-M   'P 1'
#
loop_
_entity.id
_entity.type
_entity.pdbx_description
1 polymer ?
#
loop_
_entity_poly.entity_id
_entity_poly.type
_entity_poly.pdbx_seq_one_letter_code
_entity_poly.pdbx_strand_id
1 'polypeptide(L)'
;MTGAFAHGAIFFIRDYNPEKNEDNVLARMLDHKEAIISHLSWASLFLGFHTLGLYVHNDVMLAFGTPEKQILIEPIFAQWIQSAHGKTSYGFDVLLSSTTGPAFNAGRSIWLPGWLNAVNENNSDGFNLYGHALFGVIQRKENGDSLLERWPSG
;
A
#
# COMPACT_ATOMS: atom_id res chain seq x y z
N MET A 1 -17.45 0.73 2.79
CA MET A 1 -17.14 -0.62 2.24
C MET A 1 -18.12 -1.67 2.71
N THR A 2 -18.20 -2.03 4.00
CA THR A 2 -19.04 -3.14 4.51
C THR A 2 -20.53 -3.04 4.18
N GLY A 3 -21.11 -1.84 4.22
CA GLY A 3 -22.53 -1.63 3.86
C GLY A 3 -22.85 -1.96 2.40
N ALA A 4 -21.91 -1.75 1.47
CA ALA A 4 -22.10 -2.12 0.07
C ALA A 4 -22.17 -3.64 -0.12
N PHE A 5 -21.33 -4.40 0.59
CA PHE A 5 -21.39 -5.87 0.58
C PHE A 5 -22.65 -6.40 1.27
N ALA A 6 -23.08 -5.78 2.36
CA ALA A 6 -24.34 -6.15 3.03
C ALA A 6 -25.54 -5.95 2.11
N HIS A 7 -25.65 -4.79 1.44
CA HIS A 7 -26.70 -4.54 0.46
C HIS A 7 -26.58 -5.47 -0.76
N GLY A 8 -25.36 -5.78 -1.22
CA GLY A 8 -25.13 -6.76 -2.29
C GLY A 8 -25.64 -8.16 -1.93
N ALA A 9 -25.40 -8.63 -0.70
CA ALA A 9 -25.93 -9.91 -0.22
C ALA A 9 -27.46 -9.90 -0.12
N ILE A 10 -28.06 -8.80 0.34
CA ILE A 10 -29.52 -8.63 0.37
C ILE A 10 -30.10 -8.70 -1.04
N PHE A 11 -29.48 -8.03 -2.01
CA PHE A 11 -29.86 -8.09 -3.43
C PHE A 11 -29.82 -9.53 -3.95
N PHE A 12 -28.76 -10.30 -3.69
CA PHE A 12 -28.65 -11.69 -4.13
C PHE A 12 -29.73 -12.62 -3.55
N ILE A 13 -30.26 -12.31 -2.36
CA ILE A 13 -31.30 -13.12 -1.72
C ILE A 13 -32.70 -12.69 -2.18
N ARG A 14 -32.95 -11.37 -2.29
CA ARG A 14 -34.29 -10.83 -2.46
C ARG A 14 -34.65 -10.53 -3.91
N ASP A 15 -33.72 -10.00 -4.67
CA ASP A 15 -34.00 -9.34 -5.95
C ASP A 15 -33.30 -10.00 -7.15
N TYR A 16 -32.34 -10.90 -6.90
CA TYR A 16 -31.67 -11.65 -7.95
C TYR A 16 -32.58 -12.72 -8.56
N ASN A 17 -32.74 -12.69 -9.89
CA ASN A 17 -33.49 -13.68 -10.64
C ASN A 17 -32.52 -14.40 -11.62
N PRO A 18 -32.25 -15.71 -11.44
CA PRO A 18 -31.29 -16.45 -12.27
C PRO A 18 -31.75 -16.59 -13.73
N GLU A 19 -33.05 -16.75 -13.99
CA GLU A 19 -33.59 -16.91 -15.37
C GLU A 19 -33.41 -15.62 -16.19
N LYS A 20 -33.56 -14.46 -15.55
CA LYS A 20 -33.35 -13.17 -16.23
C LYS A 20 -31.88 -12.80 -16.40
N ASN A 21 -30.98 -13.51 -15.72
CA ASN A 21 -29.56 -13.23 -15.69
C ASN A 21 -28.72 -14.37 -16.30
N GLU A 22 -29.37 -15.30 -17.00
CA GLU A 22 -28.70 -16.39 -17.70
C GLU A 22 -27.64 -15.86 -18.67
N ASP A 23 -26.49 -16.55 -18.72
CA ASP A 23 -25.33 -16.25 -19.57
C ASP A 23 -24.67 -14.87 -19.41
N ASN A 24 -25.10 -14.06 -18.44
CA ASN A 24 -24.46 -12.78 -18.17
C ASN A 24 -23.22 -12.93 -17.27
N VAL A 25 -22.45 -11.85 -17.13
CA VAL A 25 -21.22 -11.85 -16.32
C VAL A 25 -21.45 -12.17 -14.84
N LEU A 26 -22.65 -11.83 -14.32
CA LEU A 26 -23.02 -12.04 -12.93
C LEU A 26 -23.32 -13.52 -12.64
N ALA A 27 -24.09 -14.18 -13.50
CA ALA A 27 -24.33 -15.62 -13.43
C ALA A 27 -23.02 -16.39 -13.57
N ARG A 28 -22.20 -16.03 -14.57
CA ARG A 28 -20.88 -16.64 -14.76
C ARG A 28 -20.01 -16.52 -13.51
N MET A 29 -19.98 -15.37 -12.84
CA MET A 29 -19.24 -15.19 -11.58
C MET A 29 -19.71 -16.14 -10.47
N LEU A 30 -21.02 -16.35 -10.35
CA LEU A 30 -21.60 -17.25 -9.35
C LEU A 30 -21.24 -18.72 -9.63
N ASP A 31 -21.14 -19.12 -10.90
CA ASP A 31 -20.77 -20.49 -11.29
C ASP A 31 -19.36 -20.89 -10.83
N HIS A 32 -18.43 -19.94 -10.75
CA HIS A 32 -17.06 -20.17 -10.28
C HIS A 32 -16.74 -19.49 -8.94
N LYS A 33 -17.76 -19.22 -8.12
CA LYS A 33 -17.58 -18.55 -6.81
C LYS A 33 -16.57 -19.25 -5.90
N GLU A 34 -16.49 -20.58 -5.95
CA GLU A 34 -15.55 -21.37 -5.13
C GLU A 34 -14.10 -21.11 -5.51
N ALA A 35 -13.81 -20.84 -6.79
CA ALA A 35 -12.48 -20.45 -7.24
C ALA A 35 -12.13 -19.04 -6.73
N ILE A 36 -13.07 -18.10 -6.73
CA ILE A 36 -12.86 -16.75 -6.19
C ILE A 36 -12.58 -16.82 -4.69
N ILE A 37 -13.41 -17.55 -3.94
CA ILE A 37 -13.27 -17.73 -2.49
C ILE A 37 -11.93 -18.40 -2.14
N SER A 38 -11.53 -19.44 -2.88
CA SER A 38 -10.26 -20.14 -2.62
C SER A 38 -9.03 -19.27 -2.86
N HIS A 39 -9.01 -18.44 -3.92
CA HIS A 39 -7.90 -17.51 -4.16
C HIS A 39 -7.84 -16.39 -3.13
N LEU A 40 -8.99 -15.87 -2.68
CA LEU A 40 -9.03 -14.87 -1.60
C LEU A 40 -8.55 -15.46 -0.27
N SER A 41 -8.92 -16.71 0.04
CA SER A 41 -8.42 -17.43 1.21
C SER A 41 -6.91 -17.62 1.12
N TRP A 42 -6.40 -18.09 -0.02
CA TRP A 42 -4.96 -18.23 -0.26
C TRP A 42 -4.22 -16.90 -0.08
N ALA A 43 -4.68 -15.82 -0.70
CA ALA A 43 -4.04 -14.51 -0.58
C ALA A 43 -4.03 -14.01 0.87
N SER A 44 -5.12 -14.23 1.61
CA SER A 44 -5.23 -13.84 3.03
C SER A 44 -4.27 -14.63 3.91
N LEU A 45 -4.18 -15.95 3.72
CA LEU A 45 -3.24 -16.80 4.44
C LEU A 45 -1.79 -16.46 4.08
N PHE A 46 -1.51 -16.30 2.78
CA PHE A 46 -0.19 -15.91 2.30
C PHE A 46 0.27 -14.60 2.94
N LEU A 47 -0.53 -13.53 2.83
CA LEU A 47 -0.19 -12.25 3.43
C LEU A 47 -0.09 -12.35 4.95
N GLY A 48 -1.03 -13.03 5.62
CA GLY A 48 -1.03 -13.19 7.07
C GLY A 48 0.22 -13.87 7.60
N PHE A 49 0.61 -15.02 7.03
CA PHE A 49 1.79 -15.76 7.47
C PHE A 49 3.10 -15.02 7.19
N HIS A 50 3.25 -14.41 6.02
CA HIS A 50 4.51 -13.75 5.67
C HIS A 50 4.69 -12.42 6.40
N THR A 51 3.62 -11.63 6.53
CA THR A 51 3.69 -10.37 7.31
C THR A 51 3.98 -10.70 8.77
N LEU A 52 3.12 -11.47 9.43
CA LEU A 52 3.29 -11.85 10.84
C LEU A 52 4.62 -12.57 11.09
N GLY A 53 5.05 -13.44 10.17
CA GLY A 53 6.34 -14.11 10.26
C GLY A 53 7.51 -13.12 10.29
N LEU A 54 7.48 -12.09 9.44
CA LEU A 54 8.49 -11.02 9.46
C LEU A 54 8.42 -10.17 10.74
N TYR A 55 7.22 -9.88 11.26
CA TYR A 55 7.04 -9.23 12.56
C TYR A 55 7.76 -9.98 13.67
N VAL A 56 7.40 -11.25 13.85
CA VAL A 56 7.94 -12.08 14.92
C VAL A 56 9.45 -12.29 14.72
N HIS A 57 9.92 -12.52 13.49
CA HIS A 57 11.35 -12.63 13.21
C HIS A 57 12.11 -11.37 13.65
N ASN A 58 11.64 -10.18 13.25
CA ASN A 58 12.30 -8.92 13.57
C ASN A 58 12.28 -8.62 15.07
N ASP A 59 11.17 -8.90 15.76
CA ASP A 59 11.06 -8.75 17.22
C ASP A 59 12.02 -9.70 17.95
N VAL A 60 12.16 -10.95 17.47
CA VAL A 60 13.07 -11.93 18.06
C VAL A 60 14.54 -11.54 17.82
N MET A 61 14.90 -11.06 16.63
CA MET A 61 16.27 -10.58 16.35
C MET A 61 16.64 -9.36 17.21
N LEU A 62 15.68 -8.46 17.48
CA LEU A 62 15.86 -7.35 18.41
C LEU A 62 16.05 -7.83 19.85
N ALA A 63 15.19 -8.75 20.31
CA ALA A 63 15.26 -9.29 21.65
C ALA A 63 16.59 -10.01 21.93
N PHE A 64 17.18 -10.64 20.91
CA PHE A 64 18.51 -11.27 21.00
C PHE A 64 19.68 -10.29 20.84
N GLY A 65 19.42 -8.99 20.66
CA GLY A 65 20.48 -7.98 20.54
C GLY A 65 21.24 -8.05 19.22
N THR A 66 20.67 -8.67 18.18
CA THR A 66 21.25 -8.75 16.83
C THR A 66 20.35 -8.03 15.80
N PRO A 67 20.17 -6.70 15.91
CA PRO A 67 19.30 -5.93 15.02
C PRO A 67 19.73 -6.00 13.55
N GLU A 68 21.01 -6.23 13.26
CA GLU A 68 21.56 -6.37 11.92
C GLU A 68 21.03 -7.61 11.16
N LYS A 69 20.41 -8.55 11.87
CA LYS A 69 19.80 -9.77 11.30
C LYS A 69 18.30 -9.62 11.02
N GLN A 70 17.75 -8.43 11.24
CA GLN A 70 16.39 -8.12 10.81
C GLN A 70 16.26 -8.22 9.29
N ILE A 71 15.07 -8.60 8.85
CA ILE A 71 14.73 -8.60 7.43
C ILE A 71 14.02 -7.27 7.15
N LEU A 72 14.76 -6.37 6.49
CA LEU A 72 14.25 -5.09 6.04
C LEU A 72 14.05 -5.14 4.52
N ILE A 73 12.80 -4.98 4.09
CA ILE A 73 12.42 -5.03 2.67
C ILE A 73 12.19 -3.60 2.18
N GLU A 74 12.94 -3.20 1.15
CA GLU A 74 12.76 -1.90 0.52
C GLU A 74 11.56 -1.91 -0.44
N PRO A 75 10.64 -0.93 -0.34
CA PRO A 75 9.47 -0.86 -1.21
C PRO A 75 9.82 -0.24 -2.57
N ILE A 76 10.68 -0.90 -3.35
CA ILE A 76 11.22 -0.39 -4.63
C ILE A 76 10.13 0.04 -5.62
N PHE A 77 8.99 -0.67 -5.64
CA PHE A 77 7.87 -0.34 -6.54
C PHE A 77 7.17 0.94 -6.11
N ALA A 78 7.01 1.16 -4.80
CA ALA A 78 6.46 2.42 -4.31
C ALA A 78 7.43 3.57 -4.60
N GLN A 79 8.73 3.39 -4.35
CA GLN A 79 9.76 4.39 -4.65
C GLN A 79 9.82 4.73 -6.14
N TRP A 80 9.68 3.72 -7.01
CA TRP A 80 9.60 3.91 -8.46
C TRP A 80 8.37 4.73 -8.84
N ILE A 81 7.19 4.44 -8.26
CA ILE A 81 5.97 5.24 -8.49
C ILE A 81 6.18 6.68 -7.98
N GLN A 82 6.76 6.89 -6.81
CA GLN A 82 7.03 8.23 -6.29
C GLN A 82 8.00 9.00 -7.21
N SER A 83 8.99 8.32 -7.76
CA SER A 83 9.95 8.91 -8.70
C SER A 83 9.31 9.20 -10.06
N ALA A 84 8.41 8.34 -10.52
CA ALA A 84 7.59 8.61 -11.69
C ALA A 84 6.74 9.88 -11.52
N HIS A 85 6.33 10.19 -10.29
CA HIS A 85 5.64 11.43 -9.92
C HIS A 85 6.57 12.62 -9.65
N GLY A 86 7.89 12.48 -9.80
CA GLY A 86 8.84 13.58 -9.69
C GLY A 86 9.57 13.72 -8.36
N LYS A 87 9.48 12.71 -7.47
CA LYS A 87 10.34 12.61 -6.29
C LYS A 87 11.76 12.25 -6.72
N THR A 88 12.73 13.10 -6.46
CA THR A 88 14.12 12.89 -6.92
C THR A 88 15.01 12.18 -5.90
N SER A 89 14.56 12.05 -4.65
CA SER A 89 15.35 11.52 -3.52
C SER A 89 15.73 10.04 -3.63
N TYR A 90 15.05 9.26 -4.49
CA TYR A 90 15.32 7.83 -4.68
C TYR A 90 16.34 7.53 -5.77
N GLY A 91 16.74 8.53 -6.57
CA GLY A 91 17.73 8.34 -7.63
C GLY A 91 17.25 7.59 -8.87
N PHE A 92 15.95 7.31 -9.00
CA PHE A 92 15.38 6.85 -10.26
C PHE A 92 15.22 8.02 -11.23
N ASP A 93 15.68 7.85 -12.47
CA ASP A 93 15.53 8.81 -13.57
C ASP A 93 14.39 8.36 -14.50
N VAL A 94 13.13 8.58 -14.07
CA VAL A 94 11.94 8.06 -14.77
C VAL A 94 10.79 9.06 -14.79
N LEU A 95 10.19 9.26 -15.97
CA LEU A 95 9.04 10.15 -16.18
C LEU A 95 9.28 11.56 -15.61
N LEU A 96 8.56 11.97 -14.55
CA LEU A 96 8.63 13.33 -14.01
C LEU A 96 9.85 13.60 -13.12
N SER A 97 10.59 12.57 -12.70
CA SER A 97 11.91 12.78 -12.08
C SER A 97 13.00 13.06 -13.11
N SER A 98 12.75 12.72 -14.39
CA SER A 98 13.67 12.96 -15.49
C SER A 98 13.46 14.32 -16.13
N THR A 99 14.37 15.26 -15.85
CA THR A 99 14.26 16.65 -16.35
C THR A 99 14.34 16.77 -17.88
N THR A 100 14.88 15.76 -18.56
CA THR A 100 14.98 15.69 -20.02
C THR A 100 13.82 14.92 -20.66
N GLY A 101 12.99 14.24 -19.85
CA GLY A 101 11.92 13.38 -20.31
C GLY A 101 10.76 14.12 -21.01
N PRO A 102 10.07 13.49 -21.97
CA PRO A 102 8.90 14.08 -22.63
C PRO A 102 7.79 14.48 -21.65
N ALA A 103 7.53 13.66 -20.63
CA ALA A 103 6.53 13.94 -19.60
C ALA A 103 6.85 15.21 -18.79
N PHE A 104 8.13 15.38 -18.43
CA PHE A 104 8.60 16.58 -17.74
C PHE A 104 8.49 17.82 -18.63
N ASN A 105 8.93 17.72 -19.89
CA ASN A 105 8.89 18.82 -20.84
C ASN A 105 7.46 19.30 -21.13
N ALA A 106 6.50 18.37 -21.22
CA ALA A 106 5.10 18.69 -21.49
C ALA A 106 4.41 19.43 -20.32
N GLY A 107 4.77 19.11 -19.07
CA GLY A 107 4.15 19.72 -17.88
C GLY A 107 4.81 21.02 -17.39
N ARG A 108 6.02 21.33 -17.87
CA ARG A 108 6.95 22.32 -17.30
C ARG A 108 6.39 23.73 -17.11
N SER A 109 5.42 24.16 -17.92
CA SER A 109 4.98 25.56 -17.97
C SER A 109 3.74 25.90 -17.13
N ILE A 110 2.99 24.91 -16.62
CA ILE A 110 1.69 25.17 -15.99
C ILE A 110 1.63 24.62 -14.57
N TRP A 111 1.51 23.30 -14.40
CA TRP A 111 1.25 22.67 -13.10
C TRP A 111 2.50 22.01 -12.51
N LEU A 112 3.46 21.60 -13.36
CA LEU A 112 4.58 20.76 -12.94
C LEU A 112 5.53 21.45 -11.95
N PRO A 113 5.92 22.74 -12.10
CA PRO A 113 6.79 23.37 -11.12
C PRO A 113 6.18 23.41 -9.71
N GLY A 114 4.90 23.75 -9.59
CA GLY A 114 4.21 23.76 -8.30
C GLY A 114 4.08 22.36 -7.70
N TRP A 115 3.78 21.37 -8.52
CA TRP A 115 3.73 19.96 -8.11
C TRP A 115 5.10 19.43 -7.65
N LEU A 116 6.17 19.68 -8.39
CA LEU A 116 7.52 19.22 -8.03
C LEU A 116 8.02 19.87 -6.75
N ASN A 117 7.68 21.14 -6.51
CA ASN A 117 7.95 21.80 -5.23
C ASN A 117 7.22 21.06 -4.11
N ALA A 118 5.90 20.85 -4.26
CA ALA A 118 5.09 20.17 -3.25
C ALA A 118 5.55 18.72 -2.96
N VAL A 119 5.96 17.95 -3.97
CA VAL A 119 6.40 16.55 -3.80
C VAL A 119 7.80 16.44 -3.20
N ASN A 120 8.68 17.42 -3.44
CA ASN A 120 10.05 17.41 -2.93
C ASN A 120 10.24 18.21 -1.64
N GLU A 121 9.23 18.95 -1.19
CA GLU A 121 9.20 19.56 0.15
C GLU A 121 9.11 18.47 1.24
N ASN A 122 9.89 18.64 2.32
CA ASN A 122 9.94 17.67 3.43
C ASN A 122 8.84 17.88 4.49
N ASN A 123 8.04 18.95 4.35
CA ASN A 123 7.00 19.36 5.31
C ASN A 123 5.57 19.23 4.73
N SER A 124 5.44 18.79 3.49
CA SER A 124 4.15 18.50 2.87
C SER A 124 3.80 17.02 3.09
N ASP A 125 2.61 16.75 3.62
CA ASP A 125 2.11 15.37 3.77
C ASP A 125 1.90 14.65 2.42
N GLY A 126 1.98 15.41 1.31
CA GLY A 126 1.92 14.92 -0.05
C GLY A 126 3.23 14.26 -0.48
N PHE A 127 3.29 12.93 -0.40
CA PHE A 127 4.43 12.09 -0.80
C PHE A 127 5.64 12.13 0.15
N ASN A 128 5.37 11.79 1.41
CA ASN A 128 6.41 11.42 2.38
C ASN A 128 7.36 10.35 1.83
N LEU A 129 8.63 10.43 2.22
CA LEU A 129 9.66 9.46 1.84
C LEU A 129 9.24 8.07 2.38
N TYR A 130 8.81 7.19 1.49
CA TYR A 130 8.62 5.77 1.74
C TYR A 130 9.99 5.10 1.94
N GLY A 131 10.57 5.28 3.12
CA GLY A 131 11.71 4.49 3.58
C GLY A 131 11.30 3.08 3.98
N HIS A 132 12.27 2.32 4.48
CA HIS A 132 12.09 1.00 5.12
C HIS A 132 10.92 0.98 6.11
N ALA A 133 10.72 2.09 6.81
CA ALA A 133 9.67 2.30 7.78
C ALA A 133 8.25 2.46 7.21
N LEU A 134 7.99 2.56 5.88
CA LEU A 134 6.60 2.57 5.36
C LEU A 134 6.08 1.18 5.02
N PHE A 135 6.94 0.26 4.55
CA PHE A 135 6.61 -1.17 4.66
C PHE A 135 6.42 -1.54 6.14
N GLY A 136 7.17 -0.84 7.00
CA GLY A 136 6.99 -0.75 8.44
C GLY A 136 5.97 0.29 8.97
N VAL A 137 5.01 0.87 8.25
CA VAL A 137 3.85 1.51 8.96
C VAL A 137 2.80 0.45 9.35
N ILE A 138 3.10 -0.81 9.04
CA ILE A 138 2.71 -1.97 9.83
C ILE A 138 3.78 -2.32 10.92
N GLN A 139 5.05 -1.88 10.85
CA GLN A 139 6.24 -2.17 11.73
C GLN A 139 7.03 -0.87 12.13
N ARG A 140 6.43 -0.03 12.99
CA ARG A 140 7.06 1.08 13.75
C ARG A 140 7.66 2.30 13.00
N LYS A 141 7.09 3.46 13.34
CA LYS A 141 7.69 4.81 13.24
C LYS A 141 8.82 4.93 14.25
N GLU A 142 10.06 4.65 13.86
CA GLU A 142 11.23 5.03 14.68
C GLU A 142 11.70 6.42 14.29
N ASN A 143 11.04 7.42 14.88
CA ASN A 143 11.68 8.69 15.20
C ASN A 143 11.49 8.91 16.71
N GLY A 144 12.45 8.45 17.49
CA GLY A 144 12.90 9.14 18.72
C GLY A 144 12.02 9.18 19.98
N ASP A 145 10.72 8.84 19.94
CA ASP A 145 9.88 8.94 21.15
C ASP A 145 9.44 7.56 21.66
N SER A 146 9.94 7.19 22.84
CA SER A 146 9.56 5.99 23.56
C SER A 146 8.11 6.09 24.05
N LEU A 147 7.29 5.06 23.73
CA LEU A 147 5.89 4.95 24.17
C LEU A 147 5.72 4.62 25.67
N LEU A 148 6.72 4.94 26.51
CA LEU A 148 6.63 4.85 27.98
C LEU A 148 6.31 6.20 28.65
N GLU A 149 6.34 7.33 27.92
CA GLU A 149 6.06 8.66 28.51
C GLU A 149 4.67 9.24 28.20
N ARG A 150 3.76 8.47 27.58
CA ARG A 150 2.47 9.02 27.09
C ARG A 150 1.20 8.49 27.76
N TRP A 151 1.31 7.97 28.98
CA TRP A 151 0.15 7.83 29.87
C TRP A 151 -0.02 9.11 30.69
N PRO A 152 -1.21 9.75 30.71
CA PRO A 152 -1.47 10.78 31.70
C PRO A 152 -1.49 10.10 33.07
N SER A 153 -0.50 10.42 33.89
CA SER A 153 -0.59 10.22 35.33
C SER A 153 -1.80 11.01 35.84
N GLY A 154 -2.90 10.30 36.10
CA GLY A 154 -3.93 10.76 37.02
C GLY A 154 -3.43 10.74 38.45
#